data_AF-A0A0W1CUL1-F1
#
_entry.id   AF-A0A0W1CUL1-F1
#
_cell.length_a   1.000
_cell.length_b   1.000
_cell.length_c   1.000
_cell.angle_alpha   90.00
_cell.angle_beta   90.00
_cell.angle_gamma   90.00
#
_symmetry.space_group_name_H-M   'P 1'
#
loop_
_entity.id
_entity.type
_entity.pdbx_description
1 polymer ?
#
loop_
_entity_poly.entity_id
_entity_poly.type
_entity_poly.pdbx_seq_one_letter_code
_entity_poly.pdbx_strand_id
1 'polypeptide(L)'
;MFKGLKPILYGGREVWPLVEGGKGVSATNHMSSGAWAAAGGIGTVSAVNADSYDAEGKMIPQIYRALTRRERHEELIQYGIEGAVAQVKRAYDVSGGKGAININVLWEMGGAQQILEGVLERTKGLVAGVTCGAGMPYKLSEIAARHNVLYLPIISSARAFRALWKRAYSKVPHLLGAVVYEDPWLAGGHNGLSNAEDPLVPQDPYPRVAAVRETMRAEGIADDVPIVMAGGVWYLRDWENWIDNAELGQIAFQYGTRPLLTEESPIPQQWKDRLRTLDDGDVLLHRFSPTGFYSSAVRNPFLRDLEARSERQIPYSKQEAGDHIVQLDVGVKGKNFWVTPHDRARARDWFAEGYTEALKTPDNTVVFVTEADKAMIRKDQTDCMGCLSHCGFSSWKDHDDYTTGYLADPRSFCIQKTLQDIAHGGDVEQNLMFAGHAAFNFKTDPFYSNNFTPTVKQLVDRILTGD
;
A
#
# COMPACT_ATOMS: atom_id res chain seq x y z
N MET A 1 6.43 -31.11 -10.30
CA MET A 1 7.59 -31.13 -9.38
C MET A 1 8.28 -29.79 -9.53
N PHE A 2 8.56 -29.10 -8.43
CA PHE A 2 9.22 -27.80 -8.46
C PHE A 2 10.67 -27.95 -8.95
N LYS A 3 11.07 -27.22 -9.99
CA LYS A 3 12.42 -27.35 -10.58
C LYS A 3 13.50 -26.53 -9.87
N GLY A 4 13.11 -25.71 -8.90
CA GLY A 4 14.02 -24.82 -8.17
C GLY A 4 14.13 -23.43 -8.81
N LEU A 5 14.71 -22.49 -8.06
CA LEU A 5 15.12 -21.19 -8.56
C LEU A 5 16.63 -21.17 -8.83
N LYS A 6 17.05 -20.31 -9.75
CA LYS A 6 18.46 -19.99 -9.98
C LYS A 6 18.74 -18.58 -9.47
N PRO A 7 19.90 -18.33 -8.84
CA PRO A 7 20.29 -16.97 -8.49
C PRO A 7 20.40 -16.08 -9.74
N ILE A 8 20.14 -14.78 -9.57
CA ILE A 8 20.25 -13.74 -10.59
C ILE A 8 21.28 -12.69 -10.16
N LEU A 9 21.83 -11.96 -11.13
CA LEU A 9 22.65 -10.79 -10.86
C LEU A 9 21.76 -9.55 -10.71
N TYR A 10 21.74 -8.95 -9.52
CA TYR A 10 20.98 -7.76 -9.21
C TYR A 10 21.85 -6.74 -8.47
N GLY A 11 21.98 -5.52 -9.02
CA GLY A 11 22.82 -4.47 -8.43
C GLY A 11 24.29 -4.89 -8.25
N GLY A 12 24.80 -5.76 -9.14
CA GLY A 12 26.16 -6.31 -9.06
C GLY A 12 26.34 -7.43 -8.03
N ARG A 13 25.25 -8.00 -7.50
CA ARG A 13 25.27 -9.07 -6.48
C ARG A 13 24.49 -10.28 -6.97
N GLU A 14 24.97 -11.48 -6.64
CA GLU A 14 24.21 -12.70 -6.84
C GLU A 14 23.16 -12.86 -5.73
N VAL A 15 21.90 -12.95 -6.10
CA VAL A 15 20.76 -13.03 -5.17
C VAL A 15 19.74 -14.07 -5.63
N TRP A 16 18.99 -14.64 -4.70
CA TRP A 16 17.76 -15.36 -5.05
C TRP A 16 16.75 -14.37 -5.66
N PRO A 17 15.99 -14.77 -6.70
CA PRO A 17 14.96 -13.92 -7.32
C PRO A 17 13.70 -13.86 -6.42
N LEU A 18 13.91 -13.53 -5.15
CA LEU A 18 12.94 -13.49 -4.05
C LEU A 18 13.02 -12.12 -3.38
N VAL A 19 11.93 -11.38 -3.44
CA VAL A 19 11.83 -10.00 -2.94
C VAL A 19 10.89 -9.98 -1.73
N GLU A 20 11.32 -9.38 -0.62
CA GLU A 20 10.38 -8.91 0.39
C GLU A 20 9.81 -7.58 -0.08
N GLY A 21 8.48 -7.50 -0.28
CA GLY A 21 7.83 -6.25 -0.68
C GLY A 21 7.85 -5.20 0.43
N GLY A 22 8.06 -3.94 0.07
CA GLY A 22 7.97 -2.82 1.00
C GLY A 22 6.53 -2.60 1.46
N LYS A 23 6.32 -2.47 2.77
CA LYS A 23 5.00 -2.26 3.38
C LYS A 23 5.06 -0.97 4.18
N GLY A 24 4.25 -0.01 3.76
CA GLY A 24 4.19 1.34 4.34
C GLY A 24 3.92 1.33 5.83
N VAL A 25 4.35 2.40 6.52
CA VAL A 25 4.01 2.66 7.91
C VAL A 25 4.49 1.53 8.83
N SER A 26 5.81 1.29 8.77
CA SER A 26 6.55 0.43 9.71
C SER A 26 6.24 -1.08 9.67
N ALA A 27 5.38 -1.55 8.76
CA ALA A 27 5.10 -2.97 8.58
C ALA A 27 6.21 -3.76 7.84
N THR A 28 7.13 -3.05 7.15
CA THR A 28 8.43 -3.58 6.73
C THR A 28 9.51 -2.61 7.18
N ASN A 29 10.54 -3.10 7.87
CA ASN A 29 11.57 -2.26 8.45
C ASN A 29 12.96 -2.90 8.31
N HIS A 30 13.97 -2.30 8.94
CA HIS A 30 15.35 -2.77 8.89
C HIS A 30 15.57 -4.21 9.34
N MET A 31 14.81 -4.69 10.33
CA MET A 31 14.97 -6.03 10.88
C MET A 31 14.53 -7.07 9.85
N SER A 32 13.32 -6.95 9.31
CA SER A 32 12.80 -7.91 8.34
C SER A 32 13.54 -7.84 7.00
N SER A 33 13.78 -6.63 6.46
CA SER A 33 14.46 -6.46 5.18
C SER A 33 15.95 -6.80 5.24
N GLY A 34 16.63 -6.45 6.34
CA GLY A 34 18.00 -6.86 6.56
C GLY A 34 18.12 -8.38 6.66
N ALA A 35 17.24 -9.04 7.40
CA ALA A 35 17.22 -10.50 7.52
C ALA A 35 16.91 -11.20 6.19
N TRP A 36 16.03 -10.62 5.36
CA TRP A 36 15.71 -11.15 4.03
C TRP A 36 16.91 -11.07 3.09
N ALA A 37 17.64 -9.95 3.11
CA ALA A 37 18.90 -9.82 2.40
C ALA A 37 19.98 -10.77 2.95
N ALA A 38 20.07 -10.95 4.27
CA ALA A 38 20.98 -11.90 4.90
C ALA A 38 20.72 -13.36 4.48
N ALA A 39 19.48 -13.69 4.16
CA ALA A 39 19.06 -14.98 3.60
C ALA A 39 19.35 -15.12 2.09
N GLY A 40 19.95 -14.11 1.46
CA GLY A 40 20.36 -14.11 0.06
C GLY A 40 19.31 -13.54 -0.92
N GLY A 41 18.18 -13.02 -0.43
CA GLY A 41 17.16 -12.37 -1.25
C GLY A 41 17.36 -10.86 -1.38
N ILE A 42 16.29 -10.18 -1.79
CA ILE A 42 16.22 -8.72 -1.90
C ILE A 42 15.23 -8.20 -0.85
N GLY A 43 15.72 -7.58 0.22
CA GLY A 43 14.88 -6.95 1.24
C GLY A 43 14.48 -5.53 0.82
N THR A 44 13.25 -5.09 1.13
CA THR A 44 12.77 -3.75 0.74
C THR A 44 12.31 -2.94 1.95
N VAL A 45 13.12 -2.00 2.39
CA VAL A 45 12.77 -1.07 3.46
C VAL A 45 11.69 -0.09 2.98
N SER A 46 10.61 0.09 3.74
CA SER A 46 9.63 1.14 3.44
C SER A 46 10.13 2.51 3.90
N ALA A 47 10.15 3.50 3.01
CA ALA A 47 10.38 4.90 3.33
C ALA A 47 9.07 5.67 3.61
N VAL A 48 7.92 5.00 3.52
CA VAL A 48 6.61 5.62 3.81
C VAL A 48 6.40 5.69 5.32
N ASN A 49 6.52 6.90 5.87
CA ASN A 49 6.38 7.20 7.29
C ASN A 49 7.22 6.29 8.20
N ALA A 50 8.45 6.00 7.77
CA ALA A 50 9.37 5.11 8.47
C ALA A 50 9.70 5.58 9.89
N ASP A 51 9.87 4.64 10.82
CA ASP A 51 10.30 4.97 12.18
C ASP A 51 11.77 5.38 12.23
N SER A 52 12.06 6.32 13.12
CA SER A 52 13.40 6.66 13.56
C SER A 52 13.63 6.21 15.00
N TYR A 53 14.89 6.19 15.43
CA TYR A 53 15.28 5.71 16.74
C TYR A 53 16.32 6.64 17.36
N ASP A 54 16.31 6.74 18.68
CA ASP A 54 17.35 7.45 19.44
C ASP A 54 18.65 6.64 19.55
N ALA A 55 19.65 7.20 20.25
CA ALA A 55 20.96 6.60 20.41
C ALA A 55 20.91 5.28 21.20
N GLU A 56 19.90 5.13 22.05
CA GLU A 56 19.62 3.95 22.85
C GLU A 56 18.81 2.90 22.07
N GLY A 57 18.43 3.20 20.83
CA GLY A 57 17.69 2.31 19.95
C GLY A 57 16.18 2.29 20.19
N LYS A 58 15.65 3.20 21.00
CA LYS A 58 14.21 3.34 21.24
C LYS A 58 13.56 4.15 20.12
N MET A 59 12.38 3.70 19.69
CA MET A 59 11.60 4.38 18.65
C MET A 59 11.23 5.80 19.09
N ILE A 60 11.43 6.78 18.20
CA ILE A 60 11.06 8.18 18.39
C ILE A 60 9.63 8.38 17.85
N PRO A 61 8.65 8.69 18.72
CA PRO A 61 7.29 8.93 18.25
C PRO A 61 7.22 10.13 17.30
N GLN A 62 6.50 9.97 16.20
CA GLN A 62 6.23 11.05 15.25
C GLN A 62 5.16 12.00 15.83
N ILE A 63 5.61 12.96 16.64
CA ILE A 63 4.75 13.97 17.28
C ILE A 63 4.91 15.28 16.54
N TYR A 64 3.80 15.73 15.99
CA TYR A 64 3.77 16.95 15.21
C TYR A 64 3.22 18.10 16.03
N ARG A 65 3.94 19.21 16.04
CA ARG A 65 3.69 20.32 16.98
C ARG A 65 3.20 21.56 16.27
N ALA A 66 3.40 21.63 14.97
CA ALA A 66 3.09 22.84 14.23
C ALA A 66 1.57 23.12 14.16
N LEU A 67 1.23 24.41 14.15
CA LEU A 67 -0.16 24.85 14.22
C LEU A 67 -0.87 24.70 12.88
N THR A 68 -0.14 24.90 11.77
CA THR A 68 -0.70 24.79 10.44
C THR A 68 -0.45 23.42 9.83
N ARG A 69 -1.38 22.97 8.98
CA ARG A 69 -1.27 21.70 8.26
C ARG A 69 -0.02 21.65 7.36
N ARG A 70 0.37 22.79 6.78
CA ARG A 70 1.57 22.91 5.95
C ARG A 70 2.85 22.67 6.75
N GLU A 71 2.99 23.30 7.91
CA GLU A 71 4.16 23.10 8.76
C GLU A 71 4.21 21.66 9.31
N ARG A 72 3.06 21.06 9.64
CA ARG A 72 2.98 19.64 10.01
C ARG A 72 3.39 18.70 8.88
N HIS A 73 3.12 19.09 7.63
CA HIS A 73 3.60 18.35 6.45
C HIS A 73 5.13 18.42 6.31
N GLU A 74 5.75 19.57 6.58
CA GLU A 74 7.21 19.69 6.61
C GLU A 74 7.82 18.81 7.73
N GLU A 75 7.22 18.82 8.93
CA GLU A 75 7.60 17.89 10.02
C GLU A 75 7.50 16.42 9.55
N LEU A 76 6.44 16.06 8.81
CA LEU A 76 6.24 14.72 8.25
C LEU A 76 7.35 14.33 7.27
N ILE A 77 7.75 15.24 6.38
CA ILE A 77 8.85 15.01 5.44
C ILE A 77 10.16 14.76 6.20
N GLN A 78 10.46 15.57 7.22
CA GLN A 78 11.68 15.39 8.02
C GLN A 78 11.67 14.05 8.76
N TYR A 79 10.55 13.68 9.38
CA TYR A 79 10.40 12.36 10.00
C TYR A 79 10.61 11.23 8.98
N GLY A 80 10.01 11.35 7.79
CA GLY A 80 10.15 10.38 6.71
C GLY A 80 11.61 10.19 6.27
N ILE A 81 12.36 11.28 6.10
CA ILE A 81 13.78 11.24 5.72
C ILE A 81 14.62 10.60 6.84
N GLU A 82 14.53 11.10 8.08
CA GLU A 82 15.33 10.58 9.18
C GLU A 82 15.03 9.10 9.47
N GLY A 83 13.75 8.73 9.46
CA GLY A 83 13.32 7.35 9.63
C GLY A 83 13.88 6.46 8.53
N ALA A 84 13.64 6.77 7.27
CA ALA A 84 14.09 5.94 6.17
C ALA A 84 15.63 5.81 6.10
N VAL A 85 16.37 6.89 6.39
CA VAL A 85 17.84 6.82 6.49
C VAL A 85 18.30 5.88 7.61
N ALA A 86 17.68 5.96 8.80
CA ALA A 86 18.00 5.08 9.92
C ALA A 86 17.70 3.61 9.57
N GLN A 87 16.54 3.35 8.95
CA GLN A 87 16.11 2.02 8.55
C GLN A 87 17.06 1.41 7.50
N VAL A 88 17.42 2.16 6.45
CA VAL A 88 18.32 1.67 5.40
C VAL A 88 19.69 1.29 5.96
N LYS A 89 20.29 2.14 6.81
CA LYS A 89 21.60 1.87 7.41
C LYS A 89 21.58 0.60 8.25
N ARG A 90 20.58 0.47 9.13
CA ARG A 90 20.44 -0.72 9.97
C ARG A 90 20.13 -1.97 9.15
N ALA A 91 19.32 -1.87 8.09
CA ALA A 91 19.03 -3.00 7.22
C ALA A 91 20.28 -3.50 6.52
N TYR A 92 21.12 -2.57 6.06
CA TYR A 92 22.42 -2.88 5.47
C TYR A 92 23.34 -3.57 6.48
N ASP A 93 23.40 -3.09 7.72
CA ASP A 93 24.19 -3.72 8.79
C ASP A 93 23.71 -5.14 9.09
N VAL A 94 22.39 -5.33 9.26
CA VAL A 94 21.76 -6.64 9.51
C VAL A 94 22.00 -7.61 8.36
N SER A 95 22.02 -7.12 7.12
CA SER A 95 22.28 -7.96 5.94
C SER A 95 23.65 -8.64 5.95
N GLY A 96 24.62 -8.07 6.69
CA GLY A 96 25.99 -8.57 6.72
C GLY A 96 26.67 -8.57 5.35
N GLY A 97 26.26 -7.69 4.44
CA GLY A 97 26.77 -7.61 3.06
C GLY A 97 26.23 -8.66 2.10
N LYS A 98 25.29 -9.51 2.54
CA LYS A 98 24.61 -10.49 1.69
C LYS A 98 23.34 -9.90 1.08
N GLY A 99 22.90 -10.49 -0.03
CA GLY A 99 21.68 -10.05 -0.71
C GLY A 99 21.75 -8.58 -1.15
N ALA A 100 20.58 -7.99 -1.34
CA ALA A 100 20.44 -6.57 -1.68
C ALA A 100 19.36 -5.88 -0.84
N ILE A 101 19.52 -4.57 -0.64
CA ILE A 101 18.56 -3.72 0.05
C ILE A 101 17.95 -2.76 -0.97
N ASN A 102 16.65 -2.86 -1.16
CA ASN A 102 15.84 -1.87 -1.85
C ASN A 102 15.18 -0.93 -0.84
N ILE A 103 14.68 0.20 -1.36
CA ILE A 103 13.71 1.03 -0.66
C ILE A 103 12.39 1.09 -1.43
N ASN A 104 11.30 1.31 -0.72
CA ASN A 104 9.98 1.56 -1.29
C ASN A 104 9.49 2.96 -0.94
N VAL A 105 8.95 3.65 -1.93
CA VAL A 105 8.16 4.88 -1.76
C VAL A 105 6.83 4.75 -2.49
N LEU A 106 5.78 5.38 -1.96
CA LEU A 106 4.49 5.48 -2.65
C LEU A 106 4.39 6.87 -3.28
N TRP A 107 4.06 6.97 -4.56
CA TRP A 107 4.11 8.25 -5.25
C TRP A 107 3.04 9.23 -4.75
N GLU A 108 1.88 8.71 -4.33
CA GLU A 108 0.84 9.52 -3.69
C GLU A 108 1.12 9.86 -2.21
N MET A 109 2.27 9.50 -1.65
CA MET A 109 2.67 10.02 -0.34
C MET A 109 3.05 11.49 -0.47
N GLY A 110 2.66 12.30 0.52
CA GLY A 110 3.03 13.71 0.55
C GLY A 110 4.55 13.87 0.63
N GLY A 111 5.12 14.72 -0.23
CA GLY A 111 6.57 14.99 -0.23
C GLY A 111 7.43 13.83 -0.76
N ALA A 112 6.86 12.87 -1.50
CA ALA A 112 7.54 11.67 -2.00
C ALA A 112 8.93 11.95 -2.62
N GLN A 113 9.03 12.98 -3.46
CA GLN A 113 10.27 13.35 -4.14
C GLN A 113 11.34 13.86 -3.15
N GLN A 114 10.95 14.73 -2.21
CA GLN A 114 11.87 15.28 -1.22
C GLN A 114 12.38 14.20 -0.28
N ILE A 115 11.49 13.29 0.14
CA ILE A 115 11.85 12.17 0.99
C ILE A 115 12.82 11.24 0.25
N LEU A 116 12.49 10.84 -0.98
CA LEU A 116 13.34 9.95 -1.77
C LEU A 116 14.74 10.55 -2.01
N GLU A 117 14.82 11.81 -2.43
CA GLU A 117 16.09 12.53 -2.62
C GLU A 117 16.90 12.59 -1.33
N GLY A 118 16.28 13.02 -0.23
CA GLY A 118 16.97 13.15 1.06
C GLY A 118 17.48 11.82 1.61
N VAL A 119 16.76 10.72 1.38
CA VAL A 119 17.20 9.38 1.75
C VAL A 119 18.40 8.95 0.89
N LEU A 120 18.26 8.98 -0.43
CA LEU A 120 19.30 8.52 -1.35
C LEU A 120 20.61 9.31 -1.21
N GLU A 121 20.52 10.62 -0.98
CA GLU A 121 21.69 11.46 -0.72
C GLU A 121 22.52 10.98 0.49
N ARG A 122 21.83 10.49 1.53
CA ARG A 122 22.42 10.10 2.83
C ARG A 122 22.70 8.60 2.96
N THR A 123 22.33 7.80 1.96
CA THR A 123 22.50 6.34 1.96
C THR A 123 23.22 5.83 0.70
N LYS A 124 24.08 6.67 0.09
CA LYS A 124 24.86 6.31 -1.10
C LYS A 124 25.62 5.01 -0.90
N GLY A 125 25.47 4.08 -1.86
CA GLY A 125 26.10 2.76 -1.83
C GLY A 125 25.40 1.71 -0.96
N LEU A 126 24.36 2.07 -0.21
CA LEU A 126 23.61 1.14 0.65
C LEU A 126 22.33 0.61 -0.03
N VAL A 127 21.73 1.42 -0.90
CA VAL A 127 20.48 1.08 -1.62
C VAL A 127 20.81 0.57 -3.01
N ALA A 128 20.36 -0.64 -3.33
CA ALA A 128 20.50 -1.25 -4.65
C ALA A 128 19.43 -0.74 -5.63
N GLY A 129 18.19 -0.57 -5.17
CA GLY A 129 17.12 -0.08 -6.02
C GLY A 129 15.94 0.54 -5.28
N VAL A 130 15.12 1.27 -6.03
CA VAL A 130 13.93 1.98 -5.55
C VAL A 130 12.69 1.40 -6.23
N THR A 131 11.79 0.83 -5.44
CA THR A 131 10.45 0.46 -5.88
C THR A 131 9.49 1.63 -5.68
N CYS A 132 8.59 1.85 -6.63
CA CYS A 132 7.58 2.91 -6.50
C CYS A 132 6.22 2.47 -7.06
N GLY A 133 5.20 2.56 -6.22
CA GLY A 133 3.80 2.27 -6.55
C GLY A 133 2.87 3.41 -6.13
N ALA A 134 1.54 3.16 -6.18
CA ALA A 134 0.47 4.11 -5.87
C ALA A 134 0.69 5.50 -6.51
N GLY A 135 0.36 5.64 -7.79
CA GLY A 135 0.47 6.87 -8.57
C GLY A 135 1.25 6.68 -9.88
N MET A 136 1.55 7.80 -10.57
CA MET A 136 2.32 7.79 -11.83
C MET A 136 3.70 8.47 -11.64
N PRO A 137 4.74 7.71 -11.24
CA PRO A 137 6.04 8.26 -10.84
C PRO A 137 6.95 8.68 -12.00
N TYR A 138 6.56 9.72 -12.75
CA TYR A 138 7.29 10.19 -13.94
C TYR A 138 8.68 10.78 -13.66
N LYS A 139 9.00 11.13 -12.42
CA LYS A 139 10.33 11.64 -12.04
C LYS A 139 11.23 10.59 -11.40
N LEU A 140 10.75 9.36 -11.18
CA LEU A 140 11.52 8.32 -10.49
C LEU A 140 12.85 8.01 -11.20
N SER A 141 12.84 7.83 -12.53
CA SER A 141 14.06 7.53 -13.28
C SER A 141 15.08 8.67 -13.24
N GLU A 142 14.61 9.92 -13.18
CA GLU A 142 15.47 11.11 -13.07
C GLU A 142 16.15 11.16 -11.70
N ILE A 143 15.39 10.93 -10.62
CA ILE A 143 15.93 10.84 -9.25
C ILE A 143 16.92 9.67 -9.16
N ALA A 144 16.54 8.50 -9.66
CA ALA A 144 17.40 7.32 -9.68
C ALA A 144 18.72 7.56 -10.43
N ALA A 145 18.68 8.28 -11.56
CA ALA A 145 19.87 8.66 -12.32
C ALA A 145 20.83 9.57 -11.54
N ARG A 146 20.30 10.54 -10.76
CA ARG A 146 21.12 11.44 -9.94
C ARG A 146 21.92 10.70 -8.87
N HIS A 147 21.38 9.59 -8.37
CA HIS A 147 21.99 8.80 -7.29
C HIS A 147 22.61 7.47 -7.77
N ASN A 148 22.52 7.17 -9.06
CA ASN A 148 23.00 5.93 -9.68
C ASN A 148 22.46 4.67 -8.97
N VAL A 149 21.15 4.63 -8.74
CA VAL A 149 20.45 3.48 -8.15
C VAL A 149 19.48 2.88 -9.16
N LEU A 150 19.21 1.58 -9.06
CA LEU A 150 18.20 0.95 -9.92
C LEU A 150 16.80 1.48 -9.59
N TYR A 151 15.91 1.55 -10.58
CA TYR A 151 14.49 1.81 -10.34
C TYR A 151 13.64 0.64 -10.82
N LEU A 152 12.56 0.39 -10.07
CA LEU A 152 11.67 -0.75 -10.21
C LEU A 152 10.23 -0.25 -10.16
N PRO A 153 9.64 0.15 -11.31
CA PRO A 153 8.28 0.65 -11.30
C PRO A 153 7.29 -0.47 -10.99
N ILE A 154 6.33 -0.18 -10.12
CA ILE A 154 5.20 -1.05 -9.84
C ILE A 154 4.09 -0.73 -10.83
N ILE A 155 3.61 -1.74 -11.56
CA ILE A 155 2.60 -1.63 -12.60
C ILE A 155 1.57 -2.74 -12.45
N SER A 156 0.35 -2.46 -12.91
CA SER A 156 -0.75 -3.43 -12.95
C SER A 156 -1.01 -4.02 -14.35
N SER A 157 -0.40 -3.44 -15.39
CA SER A 157 -0.65 -3.83 -16.78
C SER A 157 0.44 -3.37 -17.74
N ALA A 158 0.53 -4.02 -18.91
CA ALA A 158 1.38 -3.61 -20.03
C ALA A 158 1.11 -2.16 -20.47
N ARG A 159 -0.16 -1.72 -20.42
CA ARG A 159 -0.55 -0.33 -20.72
C ARG A 159 0.08 0.66 -19.73
N ALA A 160 -0.01 0.37 -18.43
CA ALA A 160 0.59 1.20 -17.39
C ALA A 160 2.11 1.27 -17.56
N PHE A 161 2.75 0.11 -17.79
CA PHE A 161 4.18 0.04 -18.09
C PHE A 161 4.57 0.91 -19.29
N ARG A 162 3.90 0.74 -20.44
CA ARG A 162 4.20 1.51 -21.66
C ARG A 162 4.05 3.01 -21.44
N ALA A 163 3.04 3.44 -20.69
CA ALA A 163 2.81 4.84 -20.38
C ALA A 163 3.95 5.43 -19.53
N LEU A 164 4.42 4.73 -18.49
CA LEU A 164 5.56 5.16 -17.70
C LEU A 164 6.86 5.14 -18.52
N TRP A 165 7.06 4.08 -19.30
CA TRP A 165 8.24 3.91 -20.13
C TRP A 165 8.43 5.06 -21.12
N LYS A 166 7.42 5.32 -21.95
CA LYS A 166 7.48 6.37 -22.98
C LYS A 166 7.59 7.78 -22.42
N ARG A 167 7.00 8.04 -21.24
CA ARG A 167 7.00 9.39 -20.64
C ARG A 167 8.28 9.69 -19.86
N ALA A 168 8.87 8.68 -19.20
CA ALA A 168 9.91 8.89 -18.21
C ALA A 168 11.10 7.93 -18.30
N TYR A 169 10.86 6.62 -18.36
CA TYR A 169 11.92 5.63 -18.08
C TYR A 169 12.83 5.33 -19.26
N SER A 170 12.34 5.49 -20.50
CA SER A 170 13.15 5.31 -21.70
C SER A 170 14.35 6.28 -21.81
N LYS A 171 14.39 7.33 -20.97
CA LYS A 171 15.50 8.28 -20.87
C LYS A 171 16.69 7.72 -20.07
N VAL A 172 16.45 6.73 -19.20
CA VAL A 172 17.45 6.12 -18.33
C VAL A 172 17.25 4.60 -18.33
N PRO A 173 17.29 3.93 -19.50
CA PRO A 173 16.93 2.52 -19.62
C PRO A 173 17.90 1.59 -18.89
N HIS A 174 19.17 1.99 -18.77
CA HIS A 174 20.24 1.20 -18.13
C HIS A 174 20.11 1.07 -16.61
N LEU A 175 19.27 1.88 -15.96
CA LEU A 175 18.96 1.77 -14.53
C LEU A 175 17.62 1.07 -14.24
N LEU A 176 16.91 0.57 -15.26
CA LEU A 176 15.73 -0.27 -15.04
C LEU A 176 16.18 -1.60 -14.42
N GLY A 177 15.97 -1.77 -13.11
CA GLY A 177 16.39 -2.96 -12.39
C GLY A 177 15.43 -4.14 -12.54
N ALA A 178 14.13 -3.84 -12.62
CA ALA A 178 13.07 -4.81 -12.82
C ALA A 178 11.77 -4.07 -13.16
N VAL A 179 10.73 -4.79 -13.57
CA VAL A 179 9.34 -4.29 -13.58
C VAL A 179 8.54 -5.09 -12.57
N VAL A 180 7.94 -4.46 -11.57
CA VAL A 180 7.11 -5.17 -10.59
C VAL A 180 5.68 -5.21 -11.12
N TYR A 181 5.23 -6.38 -11.57
CA TYR A 181 3.82 -6.61 -11.84
C TYR A 181 3.12 -6.91 -10.53
N GLU A 182 2.27 -5.99 -10.09
CA GLU A 182 1.45 -6.15 -8.90
C GLU A 182 0.03 -6.51 -9.30
N ASP A 183 -0.41 -7.70 -8.86
CA ASP A 183 -1.73 -8.20 -9.17
C ASP A 183 -2.83 -7.28 -8.60
N PRO A 184 -3.69 -6.72 -9.46
CA PRO A 184 -4.70 -5.74 -9.03
C PRO A 184 -5.77 -6.29 -8.08
N TRP A 185 -5.94 -7.61 -8.02
CA TRP A 185 -6.97 -8.26 -7.21
C TRP A 185 -6.41 -8.99 -6.00
N LEU A 186 -5.19 -9.54 -6.09
CA LEU A 186 -4.65 -10.45 -5.09
C LEU A 186 -3.60 -9.81 -4.17
N ALA A 187 -2.96 -8.71 -4.58
CA ALA A 187 -1.94 -8.05 -3.78
C ALA A 187 -2.53 -7.35 -2.54
N GLY A 188 -1.80 -7.33 -1.43
CA GLY A 188 -2.17 -6.58 -0.24
C GLY A 188 -1.83 -5.09 -0.36
N GLY A 189 -2.49 -4.23 0.42
CA GLY A 189 -2.22 -2.79 0.37
C GLY A 189 -2.93 -2.12 -0.80
N HIS A 190 -2.40 -1.02 -1.34
CA HIS A 190 -3.01 -0.32 -2.47
C HIS A 190 -2.87 -1.10 -3.78
N ASN A 191 -3.94 -1.17 -4.58
CA ASN A 191 -3.99 -1.95 -5.81
C ASN A 191 -4.21 -1.08 -7.06
N GLY A 192 -3.53 -1.44 -8.16
CA GLY A 192 -3.53 -0.71 -9.43
C GLY A 192 -4.70 -1.02 -10.38
N LEU A 193 -5.93 -1.24 -9.89
CA LEU A 193 -7.11 -1.44 -10.73
C LEU A 193 -7.44 -0.19 -11.55
N SER A 194 -7.72 -0.36 -12.83
CA SER A 194 -8.21 0.70 -13.71
C SER A 194 -9.74 0.75 -13.76
N ASN A 195 -10.30 1.89 -14.17
CA ASN A 195 -11.76 2.06 -14.31
C ASN A 195 -12.43 1.10 -15.33
N ALA A 196 -11.64 0.41 -16.16
CA ALA A 196 -12.13 -0.56 -17.13
C ALA A 196 -12.17 -1.99 -16.58
N GLU A 197 -11.62 -2.22 -15.39
CA GLU A 197 -11.54 -3.52 -14.76
C GLU A 197 -12.61 -3.63 -13.67
N ASP A 198 -13.23 -4.80 -13.58
CA ASP A 198 -14.19 -5.11 -12.52
C ASP A 198 -13.43 -5.62 -11.28
N PRO A 199 -13.51 -4.92 -10.12
CA PRO A 199 -12.87 -5.37 -8.88
C PRO A 199 -13.40 -6.73 -8.39
N LEU A 200 -14.60 -7.14 -8.81
CA LEU A 200 -15.23 -8.40 -8.38
C LEU A 200 -14.85 -9.60 -9.26
N VAL A 201 -14.11 -9.38 -10.36
CA VAL A 201 -13.74 -10.43 -11.31
C VAL A 201 -12.21 -10.48 -11.44
N PRO A 202 -11.52 -11.22 -10.54
CA PRO A 202 -10.08 -11.45 -10.66
C PRO A 202 -9.71 -12.08 -12.00
N GLN A 203 -8.57 -11.68 -12.55
CA GLN A 203 -8.03 -12.20 -13.79
C GLN A 203 -6.79 -13.04 -13.54
N ASP A 204 -6.53 -14.02 -14.41
CA ASP A 204 -5.26 -14.75 -14.41
C ASP A 204 -4.10 -13.78 -14.67
N PRO A 205 -3.07 -13.75 -13.81
CA PRO A 205 -1.90 -12.90 -14.03
C PRO A 205 -1.03 -13.35 -15.21
N TYR A 206 -1.06 -14.63 -15.64
CA TYR A 206 -0.14 -15.13 -16.68
C TYR A 206 -0.23 -14.36 -17.99
N PRO A 207 -1.42 -14.20 -18.63
CA PRO A 207 -1.51 -13.47 -19.90
C PRO A 207 -1.13 -12.00 -19.76
N ARG A 208 -1.37 -11.41 -18.58
CA ARG A 208 -1.07 -10.01 -18.30
C ARG A 208 0.44 -9.78 -18.19
N VAL A 209 1.15 -10.68 -17.52
CA VAL A 209 2.61 -10.65 -17.42
C VAL A 209 3.28 -10.96 -18.76
N ALA A 210 2.74 -11.91 -19.52
CA ALA A 210 3.18 -12.17 -20.89
C ALA A 210 3.09 -10.90 -21.77
N ALA A 211 1.97 -10.17 -21.69
CA ALA A 211 1.80 -8.90 -22.41
C ALA A 211 2.77 -7.80 -21.92
N VAL A 212 3.13 -7.78 -20.63
CA VAL A 212 4.17 -6.88 -20.11
C VAL A 212 5.52 -7.24 -20.73
N ARG A 213 5.90 -8.52 -20.76
CA ARG A 213 7.15 -8.97 -21.38
C ARG A 213 7.20 -8.65 -22.88
N GLU A 214 6.11 -8.90 -23.61
CA GLU A 214 6.01 -8.53 -25.02
C GLU A 214 6.25 -7.03 -25.22
N THR A 215 5.63 -6.20 -24.38
CA THR A 215 5.83 -4.75 -24.42
C THR A 215 7.27 -4.36 -24.10
N MET A 216 7.90 -5.00 -23.10
CA MET A 216 9.32 -4.78 -22.78
C MET A 216 10.22 -5.09 -23.97
N ARG A 217 10.02 -6.23 -24.64
CA ARG A 217 10.77 -6.62 -25.85
C ARG A 217 10.58 -5.64 -26.99
N ALA A 218 9.35 -5.20 -27.24
CA ALA A 218 9.05 -4.20 -28.28
C ALA A 218 9.75 -2.85 -28.03
N GLU A 219 10.07 -2.55 -26.77
CA GLU A 219 10.80 -1.35 -26.35
C GLU A 219 12.32 -1.58 -26.23
N GLY A 220 12.82 -2.75 -26.65
CA GLY A 220 14.25 -3.09 -26.65
C GLY A 220 14.82 -3.49 -25.28
N ILE A 221 13.97 -3.84 -24.32
CA ILE A 221 14.38 -4.28 -22.99
C ILE A 221 14.61 -5.80 -23.03
N ALA A 222 15.78 -6.21 -22.57
CA ALA A 222 16.22 -7.60 -22.61
C ALA A 222 15.44 -8.50 -21.63
N ASP A 223 15.41 -9.79 -21.95
CA ASP A 223 14.68 -10.81 -21.19
C ASP A 223 15.30 -11.10 -19.81
N ASP A 224 16.56 -10.72 -19.61
CA ASP A 224 17.27 -10.82 -18.33
C ASP A 224 16.84 -9.76 -17.32
N VAL A 225 16.26 -8.64 -17.77
CA VAL A 225 15.59 -7.68 -16.88
C VAL A 225 14.33 -8.34 -16.33
N PRO A 226 14.27 -8.62 -15.01
CA PRO A 226 13.21 -9.44 -14.45
C PRO A 226 11.86 -8.71 -14.44
N ILE A 227 10.78 -9.48 -14.65
CA ILE A 227 9.47 -9.09 -14.15
C ILE A 227 9.30 -9.73 -12.77
N VAL A 228 9.00 -8.91 -11.77
CA VAL A 228 8.73 -9.37 -10.40
C VAL A 228 7.22 -9.58 -10.28
N MET A 229 6.79 -10.83 -10.11
CA MET A 229 5.39 -11.17 -9.84
C MET A 229 5.08 -10.90 -8.35
N ALA A 230 4.15 -9.98 -8.08
CA ALA A 230 3.69 -9.60 -6.76
C ALA A 230 2.17 -9.77 -6.62
N GLY A 231 1.70 -10.32 -5.50
CA GLY A 231 0.29 -10.59 -5.25
C GLY A 231 -0.10 -12.03 -5.54
N GLY A 232 -0.83 -12.66 -4.62
CA GLY A 232 -1.24 -14.08 -4.73
C GLY A 232 -0.12 -15.13 -4.60
N VAL A 233 1.16 -14.74 -4.67
CA VAL A 233 2.29 -15.67 -4.53
C VAL A 233 2.37 -16.21 -3.10
N TRP A 234 2.23 -17.53 -2.94
CA TRP A 234 2.40 -18.24 -1.67
C TRP A 234 3.37 -19.41 -1.80
N TYR A 235 3.04 -20.41 -2.63
CA TYR A 235 3.86 -21.58 -2.91
C TYR A 235 4.46 -21.51 -4.31
N LEU A 236 5.78 -21.54 -4.46
CA LEU A 236 6.39 -21.46 -5.80
C LEU A 236 6.14 -22.69 -6.68
N ARG A 237 5.78 -23.84 -6.10
CA ARG A 237 5.34 -25.01 -6.88
C ARG A 237 4.10 -24.72 -7.74
N ASP A 238 3.28 -23.76 -7.34
CA ASP A 238 2.10 -23.31 -8.10
C ASP A 238 2.47 -22.39 -9.28
N TRP A 239 3.73 -21.92 -9.31
CA TRP A 239 4.29 -21.03 -10.33
C TRP A 239 5.35 -21.74 -11.19
N GLU A 240 5.40 -23.07 -11.16
CA GLU A 240 6.42 -23.88 -11.83
C GLU A 240 6.50 -23.60 -13.34
N ASN A 241 5.36 -23.36 -13.99
CA ASN A 241 5.29 -23.01 -15.41
C ASN A 241 5.75 -21.58 -15.73
N TRP A 242 6.03 -20.74 -14.73
CA TRP A 242 6.56 -19.38 -14.92
C TRP A 242 8.08 -19.31 -14.88
N ILE A 243 8.71 -20.25 -14.18
CA ILE A 243 10.16 -20.28 -13.99
C ILE A 243 10.82 -20.86 -15.24
N ASP A 244 11.96 -20.30 -15.66
CA ASP A 244 12.66 -20.67 -16.90
C ASP A 244 11.75 -20.68 -18.15
N ASN A 245 10.72 -19.81 -18.17
CA ASN A 245 9.74 -19.73 -19.25
C ASN A 245 10.17 -18.70 -20.31
N ALA A 246 10.38 -19.16 -21.55
CA ALA A 246 10.82 -18.31 -22.66
C ALA A 246 9.81 -17.22 -23.05
N GLU A 247 8.51 -17.42 -22.82
CA GLU A 247 7.49 -16.39 -23.08
C GLU A 247 7.62 -15.23 -22.10
N LEU A 248 7.87 -15.55 -20.82
CA LEU A 248 7.93 -14.58 -19.72
C LEU A 248 9.32 -13.98 -19.49
N GLY A 249 10.39 -14.63 -19.95
CA GLY A 249 11.77 -14.25 -19.67
C GLY A 249 12.15 -14.48 -18.20
N GLN A 250 13.09 -13.69 -17.68
CA GLN A 250 13.46 -13.75 -16.27
C GLN A 250 12.28 -13.31 -15.39
N ILE A 251 11.90 -14.16 -14.45
CA ILE A 251 10.89 -13.87 -13.42
C ILE A 251 11.54 -13.88 -12.03
N ALA A 252 11.06 -12.99 -11.17
CA ALA A 252 11.29 -12.99 -9.74
C ALA A 252 9.95 -12.93 -9.00
N PHE A 253 9.94 -13.25 -7.71
CA PHE A 253 8.72 -13.33 -6.91
C PHE A 253 8.80 -12.41 -5.70
N GLN A 254 7.79 -11.59 -5.49
CA GLN A 254 7.69 -10.70 -4.35
C GLN A 254 6.63 -11.17 -3.36
N TYR A 255 7.03 -11.21 -2.09
CA TYR A 255 6.16 -11.58 -0.97
C TYR A 255 5.85 -10.34 -0.11
N GLY A 256 4.56 -10.02 -0.02
CA GLY A 256 4.02 -9.04 0.91
C GLY A 256 3.49 -9.71 2.17
N THR A 257 2.38 -10.44 2.05
CA THR A 257 1.68 -11.01 3.20
C THR A 257 2.49 -12.04 3.97
N ARG A 258 3.08 -13.04 3.31
CA ARG A 258 3.75 -14.18 3.95
C ARG A 258 4.85 -13.79 4.97
N PRO A 259 5.77 -12.84 4.68
CA PRO A 259 6.78 -12.38 5.64
C PRO A 259 6.24 -11.55 6.80
N LEU A 260 4.96 -11.14 6.81
CA LEU A 260 4.37 -10.52 8.00
C LEU A 260 4.44 -11.45 9.22
N LEU A 261 4.44 -12.76 8.99
CA LEU A 261 4.54 -13.78 10.03
C LEU A 261 5.95 -14.39 10.04
N THR A 262 6.90 -13.59 10.49
CA THR A 262 8.26 -14.02 10.87
C THR A 262 8.67 -13.45 12.22
N GLU A 263 9.75 -13.97 12.81
CA GLU A 263 10.30 -13.44 14.06
C GLU A 263 10.76 -11.98 13.89
N GLU A 264 11.41 -11.67 12.77
CA GLU A 264 11.96 -10.35 12.44
C GLU A 264 10.91 -9.35 11.96
N SER A 265 9.70 -9.81 11.63
CA SER A 265 8.59 -8.95 11.23
C SER A 265 8.24 -7.98 12.37
N PRO A 266 8.17 -6.66 12.10
CA PRO A 266 7.98 -5.63 13.12
C PRO A 266 6.54 -5.50 13.59
N ILE A 267 5.58 -6.19 12.96
CA ILE A 267 4.17 -6.05 13.35
C ILE A 267 3.94 -6.59 14.79
N PRO A 268 3.01 -5.98 15.55
CA PRO A 268 2.71 -6.45 16.91
C PRO A 268 2.18 -7.88 16.95
N GLN A 269 2.38 -8.55 18.09
CA GLN A 269 1.97 -9.95 18.26
C GLN A 269 0.46 -10.18 18.00
N GLN A 270 -0.40 -9.28 18.46
CA GLN A 270 -1.85 -9.37 18.20
C GLN A 270 -2.20 -9.36 16.71
N TRP A 271 -1.41 -8.66 15.88
CA TRP A 271 -1.59 -8.69 14.43
C TRP A 271 -1.13 -10.05 13.88
N LYS A 272 0.03 -10.57 14.30
CA LYS A 272 0.49 -11.93 13.93
C LYS A 272 -0.55 -12.99 14.29
N ASP A 273 -1.12 -12.91 15.49
CA ASP A 273 -2.15 -13.84 15.97
C ASP A 273 -3.42 -13.74 15.14
N ARG A 274 -3.87 -12.51 14.83
CA ARG A 274 -5.06 -12.29 14.00
C ARG A 274 -4.90 -12.83 12.58
N LEU A 275 -3.71 -12.75 11.99
CA LEU A 275 -3.44 -13.31 10.65
C LEU A 275 -3.64 -14.85 10.61
N ARG A 276 -3.40 -15.55 11.72
CA ARG A 276 -3.55 -17.01 11.81
C ARG A 276 -5.00 -17.48 11.86
N THR A 277 -5.93 -16.58 12.13
CA THR A 277 -7.35 -16.92 12.29
C THR A 277 -8.17 -16.67 11.02
N LEU A 278 -7.58 -16.03 10.01
CA LEU A 278 -8.25 -15.64 8.77
C LEU A 278 -8.73 -16.85 7.98
N ASP A 279 -9.99 -16.78 7.54
CA ASP A 279 -10.58 -17.69 6.57
C ASP A 279 -10.48 -17.12 5.15
N ASP A 280 -10.68 -17.99 4.15
CA ASP A 280 -10.80 -17.52 2.77
C ASP A 280 -11.99 -16.56 2.64
N GLY A 281 -11.78 -15.43 1.96
CA GLY A 281 -12.73 -14.33 1.87
C GLY A 281 -12.67 -13.29 3.01
N ASP A 282 -11.81 -13.46 4.03
CA ASP A 282 -11.65 -12.46 5.10
C ASP A 282 -10.83 -11.22 4.69
N VAL A 283 -10.23 -11.20 3.50
CA VAL A 283 -9.56 -10.03 2.93
C VAL A 283 -10.48 -9.38 1.90
N LEU A 284 -10.76 -8.09 2.08
CA LEU A 284 -11.63 -7.29 1.24
C LEU A 284 -10.82 -6.36 0.36
N LEU A 285 -11.08 -6.40 -0.95
CA LEU A 285 -10.67 -5.38 -1.90
C LEU A 285 -11.69 -4.23 -1.88
N HIS A 286 -11.33 -3.09 -1.28
CA HIS A 286 -12.23 -1.97 -1.01
C HIS A 286 -11.73 -0.66 -1.63
N ARG A 287 -12.60 0.37 -1.68
CA ARG A 287 -12.27 1.71 -2.22
C ARG A 287 -12.46 2.85 -1.21
N PHE A 288 -12.35 2.53 0.09
CA PHE A 288 -12.45 3.53 1.17
C PHE A 288 -11.17 4.35 1.35
N SER A 289 -10.08 3.99 0.66
CA SER A 289 -8.80 4.67 0.75
C SER A 289 -8.91 6.14 0.35
N PRO A 290 -8.36 7.09 1.14
CA PRO A 290 -8.44 8.51 0.83
C PRO A 290 -7.67 8.91 -0.43
N THR A 291 -6.84 8.03 -0.98
CA THR A 291 -6.14 8.23 -2.26
C THR A 291 -7.02 7.93 -3.48
N GLY A 292 -8.19 7.30 -3.28
CA GLY A 292 -9.11 6.89 -4.35
C GLY A 292 -8.75 5.56 -5.05
N PHE A 293 -7.57 5.00 -4.74
CA PHE A 293 -7.17 3.66 -5.18
C PHE A 293 -7.95 2.57 -4.45
N TYR A 294 -8.08 1.42 -5.09
CA TYR A 294 -8.50 0.21 -4.40
C TYR A 294 -7.41 -0.22 -3.40
N SER A 295 -7.81 -0.94 -2.36
CA SER A 295 -6.87 -1.50 -1.40
C SER A 295 -7.38 -2.81 -0.82
N SER A 296 -6.48 -3.74 -0.55
CA SER A 296 -6.78 -5.05 0.05
C SER A 296 -6.37 -5.08 1.52
N ALA A 297 -7.33 -5.32 2.40
CA ALA A 297 -7.17 -5.33 3.85
C ALA A 297 -8.10 -6.37 4.51
N VAL A 298 -7.74 -6.82 5.70
CA VAL A 298 -8.56 -7.73 6.51
C VAL A 298 -9.89 -7.06 6.87
N ARG A 299 -11.00 -7.75 6.59
CA ARG A 299 -12.39 -7.33 6.81
C ARG A 299 -12.82 -7.43 8.28
N ASN A 300 -12.12 -6.70 9.12
CA ASN A 300 -12.37 -6.53 10.55
C ASN A 300 -13.54 -5.53 10.82
N PRO A 301 -13.98 -5.34 12.07
CA PRO A 301 -15.02 -4.38 12.45
C PRO A 301 -14.77 -2.97 11.94
N PHE A 302 -13.52 -2.49 11.92
CA PHE A 302 -13.19 -1.19 11.33
C PHE A 302 -13.60 -1.08 9.85
N LEU A 303 -13.24 -2.05 9.00
CA LEU A 303 -13.67 -2.03 7.60
C LEU A 303 -15.19 -2.22 7.46
N ARG A 304 -15.81 -3.06 8.29
CA ARG A 304 -17.26 -3.25 8.28
C ARG A 304 -18.02 -1.98 8.66
N ASP A 305 -17.48 -1.16 9.55
CA ASP A 305 -18.05 0.17 9.83
C ASP A 305 -18.01 1.07 8.59
N LEU A 306 -16.89 1.08 7.86
CA LEU A 306 -16.79 1.85 6.62
C LEU A 306 -17.75 1.36 5.53
N GLU A 307 -17.92 0.05 5.37
CA GLU A 307 -18.94 -0.54 4.49
C GLU A 307 -20.34 -0.07 4.89
N ALA A 308 -20.73 -0.27 6.15
CA ALA A 308 -22.04 0.10 6.65
C ALA A 308 -22.28 1.62 6.56
N ARG A 309 -21.23 2.42 6.79
CA ARG A 309 -21.28 3.89 6.61
C ARG A 309 -21.57 4.24 5.15
N SER A 310 -20.91 3.61 4.19
CA SER A 310 -21.19 3.83 2.78
C SER A 310 -22.61 3.40 2.36
N GLU A 311 -23.18 2.38 2.99
CA GLU A 311 -24.57 1.94 2.76
C GLU A 311 -25.62 2.93 3.28
N ARG A 312 -25.29 3.67 4.35
CA ARG A 312 -26.11 4.74 4.94
C ARG A 312 -26.01 6.07 4.18
N GLN A 313 -25.98 6.00 2.85
CA GLN A 313 -25.83 7.14 1.97
C GLN A 313 -27.07 7.32 1.07
N ILE A 314 -27.47 8.58 0.85
CA ILE A 314 -28.53 8.95 -0.11
C ILE A 314 -28.12 10.14 -0.99
N PRO A 315 -28.53 10.17 -2.28
CA PRO A 315 -28.36 11.34 -3.14
C PRO A 315 -29.25 12.50 -2.67
N TYR A 316 -28.81 13.74 -2.93
CA TYR A 316 -29.64 14.93 -2.68
C TYR A 316 -29.41 16.03 -3.73
N SER A 317 -30.38 16.93 -3.88
CA SER A 317 -30.25 18.18 -4.62
C SER A 317 -30.49 19.39 -3.71
N LYS A 318 -29.94 20.54 -4.09
CA LYS A 318 -30.09 21.80 -3.32
C LYS A 318 -31.48 22.41 -3.43
N GLN A 319 -32.22 22.03 -4.46
CA GLN A 319 -33.56 22.46 -4.79
C GLN A 319 -34.35 21.25 -5.29
N GLU A 320 -35.67 21.39 -5.35
CA GLU A 320 -36.53 20.41 -6.01
C GLU A 320 -36.08 20.20 -7.46
N ALA A 321 -35.77 18.96 -7.83
CA ALA A 321 -35.25 18.62 -9.15
C ALA A 321 -35.42 17.12 -9.45
N GLY A 322 -35.98 16.79 -10.62
CA GLY A 322 -36.23 15.39 -11.00
C GLY A 322 -37.08 14.67 -9.95
N ASP A 323 -36.61 13.52 -9.48
CA ASP A 323 -37.28 12.72 -8.45
C ASP A 323 -37.05 13.22 -7.01
N HIS A 324 -36.21 14.25 -6.83
CA HIS A 324 -35.96 14.86 -5.53
C HIS A 324 -37.06 15.88 -5.18
N ILE A 325 -38.21 15.36 -4.80
CA ILE A 325 -39.46 16.14 -4.61
C ILE A 325 -39.85 16.35 -3.15
N VAL A 326 -39.11 15.79 -2.20
CA VAL A 326 -39.36 16.01 -0.76
C VAL A 326 -38.12 16.53 -0.06
N GLN A 327 -38.33 17.40 0.92
CA GLN A 327 -37.25 17.85 1.80
C GLN A 327 -36.88 16.74 2.79
N LEU A 328 -35.57 16.54 2.94
CA LEU A 328 -34.99 15.74 4.01
C LEU A 328 -35.20 16.48 5.34
N ASP A 329 -35.78 15.79 6.31
CA ASP A 329 -36.25 16.38 7.57
C ASP A 329 -35.54 15.85 8.82
N VAL A 330 -34.54 14.99 8.63
CA VAL A 330 -33.73 14.39 9.69
C VAL A 330 -32.24 14.51 9.36
N GLY A 331 -31.40 14.60 10.39
CA GLY A 331 -29.93 14.61 10.30
C GLY A 331 -29.27 15.82 9.65
N VAL A 332 -30.02 16.71 9.00
CA VAL A 332 -29.51 17.92 8.35
C VAL A 332 -29.93 19.20 9.06
N LYS A 333 -29.13 20.26 8.86
CA LYS A 333 -29.51 21.63 9.22
C LYS A 333 -29.84 22.42 7.95
N GLY A 334 -31.05 22.96 7.86
CA GLY A 334 -31.52 23.80 6.75
C GLY A 334 -32.49 23.08 5.79
N LYS A 335 -33.03 23.83 4.82
CA LYS A 335 -34.12 23.37 3.91
C LYS A 335 -33.67 23.05 2.48
N ASN A 336 -32.35 23.00 2.24
CA ASN A 336 -31.76 22.86 0.90
C ASN A 336 -31.32 21.42 0.61
N PHE A 337 -32.04 20.43 1.15
CA PHE A 337 -31.77 19.01 0.94
C PHE A 337 -33.03 18.37 0.43
N TRP A 338 -33.11 18.19 -0.87
CA TRP A 338 -34.21 17.55 -1.55
C TRP A 338 -33.78 16.15 -1.96
N VAL A 339 -34.61 15.16 -1.65
CA VAL A 339 -34.33 13.73 -1.82
C VAL A 339 -35.57 13.04 -2.37
N THR A 340 -35.45 11.78 -2.78
CA THR A 340 -36.62 10.97 -3.15
C THR A 340 -37.47 10.65 -1.90
N PRO A 341 -38.79 10.42 -2.03
CA PRO A 341 -39.62 9.96 -0.91
C PRO A 341 -39.09 8.68 -0.23
N HIS A 342 -38.53 7.77 -1.03
CA HIS A 342 -37.91 6.53 -0.58
C HIS A 342 -36.65 6.80 0.27
N ASP A 343 -35.76 7.67 -0.19
CA ASP A 343 -34.54 7.99 0.55
C ASP A 343 -34.82 8.77 1.83
N ARG A 344 -35.88 9.59 1.86
CA ARG A 344 -36.33 10.21 3.12
C ARG A 344 -36.80 9.18 4.13
N ALA A 345 -37.50 8.12 3.69
CA ALA A 345 -37.92 7.04 4.58
C ALA A 345 -36.70 6.31 5.17
N ARG A 346 -35.74 5.90 4.32
CA ARG A 346 -34.47 5.30 4.76
C ARG A 346 -33.72 6.18 5.75
N ALA A 347 -33.63 7.48 5.48
CA ALA A 347 -32.98 8.42 6.39
C ALA A 347 -33.64 8.49 7.77
N ARG A 348 -34.99 8.44 7.83
CA ARG A 348 -35.72 8.41 9.11
C ARG A 348 -35.51 7.11 9.86
N ASP A 349 -35.41 5.98 9.16
CA ASP A 349 -35.09 4.69 9.76
C ASP A 349 -33.70 4.72 10.40
N TRP A 350 -32.67 5.16 9.68
CA TRP A 350 -31.31 5.32 10.24
C TRP A 350 -31.25 6.32 11.39
N PHE A 351 -32.02 7.41 11.30
CA PHE A 351 -32.10 8.39 12.38
C PHE A 351 -32.69 7.77 13.66
N ALA A 352 -33.71 6.91 13.52
CA ALA A 352 -34.30 6.18 14.64
C ALA A 352 -33.32 5.13 15.23
N GLU A 353 -32.42 4.59 14.41
CA GLU A 353 -31.32 3.70 14.83
C GLU A 353 -30.15 4.44 15.50
N GLY A 354 -30.17 5.78 15.55
CA GLY A 354 -29.16 6.60 16.23
C GLY A 354 -28.10 7.22 15.31
N TYR A 355 -28.21 7.06 13.99
CA TYR A 355 -27.38 7.76 13.01
C TYR A 355 -27.95 9.17 12.75
N THR A 356 -27.84 10.04 13.75
CA THR A 356 -28.58 11.30 13.80
C THR A 356 -27.95 12.44 13.01
N GLU A 357 -26.81 12.23 12.36
CA GLU A 357 -26.02 13.30 11.73
C GLU A 357 -25.72 12.99 10.27
N ALA A 358 -26.07 13.92 9.38
CA ALA A 358 -25.82 13.79 7.95
C ALA A 358 -24.61 14.63 7.51
N LEU A 359 -23.60 13.98 6.95
CA LEU A 359 -22.40 14.62 6.41
C LEU A 359 -22.43 14.62 4.88
N LYS A 360 -22.17 15.78 4.27
CA LYS A 360 -22.06 15.91 2.81
C LYS A 360 -20.82 15.18 2.29
N THR A 361 -20.96 14.58 1.13
CA THR A 361 -19.87 13.96 0.37
C THR A 361 -19.53 14.79 -0.88
N PRO A 362 -18.41 14.49 -1.57
CA PRO A 362 -18.09 15.09 -2.88
C PRO A 362 -19.10 14.77 -3.99
N ASP A 363 -19.87 13.68 -3.86
CA ASP A 363 -20.68 13.10 -4.94
C ASP A 363 -22.14 13.59 -4.92
N ASN A 364 -22.41 14.76 -4.32
CA ASN A 364 -23.77 15.27 -4.08
C ASN A 364 -24.66 14.27 -3.32
N THR A 365 -24.06 13.56 -2.36
CA THR A 365 -24.78 12.68 -1.44
C THR A 365 -24.58 13.14 0.00
N VAL A 366 -25.41 12.62 0.90
CA VAL A 366 -25.21 12.72 2.34
C VAL A 366 -25.09 11.32 2.94
N VAL A 367 -24.18 11.17 3.89
CA VAL A 367 -23.99 9.93 4.66
C VAL A 367 -24.41 10.14 6.11
N PHE A 368 -25.15 9.17 6.66
CA PHE A 368 -25.67 9.22 8.03
C PHE A 368 -24.72 8.49 8.99
N VAL A 369 -24.32 9.20 10.04
CA VAL A 369 -23.37 8.76 11.06
C VAL A 369 -23.90 9.10 12.45
N THR A 370 -23.29 8.53 13.49
CA THR A 370 -23.57 8.94 14.87
C THR A 370 -22.90 10.28 15.19
N GLU A 371 -23.32 10.95 16.26
CA GLU A 371 -22.65 12.19 16.71
C GLU A 371 -21.19 11.92 17.14
N ALA A 372 -20.91 10.73 17.71
CA ALA A 372 -19.56 10.32 18.07
C ALA A 372 -18.67 10.17 16.82
N ASP A 373 -19.17 9.50 15.77
CA ASP A 373 -18.45 9.35 14.50
C ASP A 373 -18.19 10.70 13.85
N LYS A 374 -19.20 11.57 13.80
CA LYS A 374 -19.03 12.93 13.26
C LYS A 374 -17.95 13.69 14.01
N ALA A 375 -17.95 13.64 15.35
CA ALA A 375 -16.92 14.29 16.15
C ALA A 375 -15.52 13.74 15.85
N MET A 376 -15.38 12.41 15.75
CA MET A 376 -14.12 11.74 15.41
C MET A 376 -13.64 12.10 14.00
N ILE A 377 -14.52 12.01 12.99
CA ILE A 377 -14.20 12.36 11.60
C ILE A 377 -13.70 13.81 11.52
N ARG A 378 -14.39 14.76 12.17
CA ARG A 378 -13.99 16.17 12.16
C ARG A 378 -12.67 16.39 12.87
N LYS A 379 -12.45 15.72 13.99
CA LYS A 379 -11.16 15.76 14.69
C LYS A 379 -10.03 15.26 13.80
N ASP A 380 -10.18 14.09 13.18
CA ASP A 380 -9.15 13.50 12.31
C ASP A 380 -8.88 14.37 11.07
N GLN A 381 -9.89 15.06 10.53
CA GLN A 381 -9.73 16.03 9.44
C GLN A 381 -8.94 17.28 9.88
N THR A 382 -9.22 17.79 11.08
CA THR A 382 -8.50 18.94 11.65
C THR A 382 -7.05 18.59 11.98
N ASP A 383 -6.84 17.41 12.55
CA ASP A 383 -5.53 16.86 12.91
C ASP A 383 -4.78 16.30 11.69
N CYS A 384 -5.21 16.60 10.47
CA CYS A 384 -4.51 16.17 9.27
C CYS A 384 -3.11 16.81 9.18
N MET A 385 -2.18 16.01 8.66
CA MET A 385 -0.74 16.23 8.63
C MET A 385 -0.18 16.35 7.21
N GLY A 386 -1.06 16.24 6.21
CA GLY A 386 -0.66 16.25 4.81
C GLY A 386 0.15 15.02 4.39
N CYS A 387 -0.18 13.83 4.89
CA CYS A 387 0.57 12.60 4.59
C CYS A 387 0.42 12.10 3.14
N LEU A 388 -0.52 12.64 2.37
CA LEU A 388 -0.78 12.27 0.98
C LEU A 388 -0.64 13.49 0.06
N SER A 389 -0.17 13.25 -1.16
CA SER A 389 -0.14 14.23 -2.25
C SER A 389 -1.53 14.74 -2.62
N HIS A 390 -2.54 13.88 -2.47
CA HIS A 390 -3.96 14.17 -2.66
C HIS A 390 -4.81 13.31 -1.71
N CYS A 391 -5.55 13.94 -0.80
CA CYS A 391 -6.31 13.28 0.24
C CYS A 391 -7.80 13.63 0.15
N GLY A 392 -8.62 12.67 -0.28
CA GLY A 392 -10.08 12.80 -0.29
C GLY A 392 -10.68 12.99 1.10
N PHE A 393 -10.11 12.36 2.14
CA PHE A 393 -10.64 12.44 3.51
C PHE A 393 -10.48 13.83 4.15
N SER A 394 -9.43 14.57 3.84
CA SER A 394 -9.12 15.86 4.47
C SER A 394 -9.16 17.07 3.52
N SER A 395 -9.46 16.82 2.25
CA SER A 395 -9.36 17.78 1.13
C SER A 395 -8.00 18.46 1.00
N TRP A 396 -6.94 17.82 1.49
CA TRP A 396 -5.57 18.30 1.35
C TRP A 396 -4.93 17.82 0.04
N LYS A 397 -4.07 18.66 -0.54
CA LYS A 397 -3.03 18.24 -1.49
C LYS A 397 -1.70 18.89 -1.11
N ASP A 398 -0.56 18.31 -1.49
CA ASP A 398 0.77 18.78 -1.09
C ASP A 398 1.39 19.85 -2.01
N HIS A 399 0.62 20.39 -2.95
CA HIS A 399 1.06 21.35 -3.95
C HIS A 399 0.06 22.49 -4.17
N ASP A 400 0.47 23.50 -4.94
CA ASP A 400 -0.30 24.70 -5.29
C ASP A 400 -0.91 25.44 -4.09
N ASP A 401 -2.24 25.42 -3.98
CA ASP A 401 -3.08 26.07 -2.97
C ASP A 401 -3.47 25.14 -1.81
N TYR A 402 -2.91 23.93 -1.78
CA TYR A 402 -3.07 22.94 -0.71
C TYR A 402 -4.50 22.43 -0.48
N THR A 403 -5.39 22.63 -1.44
CA THR A 403 -6.76 22.10 -1.43
C THR A 403 -7.05 21.25 -2.66
N THR A 404 -7.79 20.15 -2.49
CA THR A 404 -8.25 19.33 -3.61
C THR A 404 -9.32 20.04 -4.46
N GLY A 405 -9.92 21.12 -3.94
CA GLY A 405 -11.09 21.79 -4.55
C GLY A 405 -12.42 21.05 -4.30
N TYR A 406 -12.38 19.87 -3.70
CA TYR A 406 -13.55 19.07 -3.35
C TYR A 406 -13.83 19.10 -1.86
N LEU A 407 -15.06 18.77 -1.47
CA LEU A 407 -15.40 18.54 -0.07
C LEU A 407 -14.61 17.36 0.49
N ALA A 408 -14.38 17.39 1.81
CA ALA A 408 -13.75 16.28 2.49
C ALA A 408 -14.73 15.11 2.53
N ASP A 409 -14.26 13.90 2.21
CA ASP A 409 -15.10 12.72 2.09
C ASP A 409 -15.22 11.95 3.42
N PRO A 410 -16.36 12.06 4.15
CA PRO A 410 -16.56 11.40 5.43
C PRO A 410 -16.73 9.86 5.33
N ARG A 411 -16.84 9.32 4.11
CA ARG A 411 -16.91 7.87 3.86
C ARG A 411 -15.54 7.21 3.93
N SER A 412 -14.49 8.01 3.81
CA SER A 412 -13.11 7.59 3.97
C SER A 412 -12.64 7.77 5.42
N PHE A 413 -11.34 7.65 5.64
CA PHE A 413 -10.70 7.70 6.96
C PHE A 413 -9.27 8.24 6.86
N CYS A 414 -8.68 8.58 8.00
CA CYS A 414 -7.27 8.94 8.08
C CYS A 414 -6.39 7.67 8.04
N ILE A 415 -5.91 7.31 6.85
CA ILE A 415 -5.10 6.10 6.64
C ILE A 415 -3.80 6.09 7.44
N GLN A 416 -3.12 7.23 7.56
CA GLN A 416 -1.89 7.32 8.32
C GLN A 416 -2.13 7.04 9.80
N LYS A 417 -3.21 7.60 10.38
CA LYS A 417 -3.55 7.39 11.80
C LYS A 417 -3.76 5.91 12.08
N THR A 418 -4.60 5.26 11.28
CA THR A 418 -4.96 3.85 11.51
C THR A 418 -3.77 2.92 11.32
N LEU A 419 -2.91 3.18 10.33
CA LEU A 419 -1.74 2.36 10.08
C LEU A 419 -0.63 2.59 11.12
N GLN A 420 -0.44 3.83 11.58
CA GLN A 420 0.51 4.14 12.65
C GLN A 420 0.06 3.50 13.97
N ASP A 421 -1.24 3.53 14.27
CA ASP A 421 -1.77 2.94 15.49
C ASP A 421 -1.59 1.42 15.50
N ILE A 422 -2.06 0.71 14.46
CA ILE A 422 -1.92 -0.76 14.40
C ILE A 422 -0.46 -1.24 14.39
N ALA A 423 0.45 -0.51 13.74
CA ALA A 423 1.87 -0.86 13.71
C ALA A 423 2.54 -0.73 15.08
N HIS A 424 1.97 0.10 15.97
CA HIS A 424 2.53 0.41 17.29
C HIS A 424 1.70 -0.14 18.46
N GLY A 425 0.84 -1.14 18.20
CA GLY A 425 0.10 -1.89 19.22
C GLY A 425 -1.36 -1.49 19.40
N GLY A 426 -1.88 -0.58 18.58
CA GLY A 426 -3.30 -0.26 18.51
C GLY A 426 -4.16 -1.46 18.09
N ASP A 427 -5.40 -1.50 18.56
CA ASP A 427 -6.31 -2.63 18.40
C ASP A 427 -6.51 -3.02 16.93
N VAL A 428 -6.29 -4.30 16.63
CA VAL A 428 -6.39 -4.90 15.30
C VAL A 428 -7.80 -4.93 14.74
N GLU A 429 -8.83 -4.83 15.59
CA GLU A 429 -10.22 -4.78 15.17
C GLU A 429 -10.73 -3.35 14.93
N GLN A 430 -9.95 -2.33 15.36
CA GLN A 430 -10.28 -0.90 15.26
C GLN A 430 -9.43 -0.13 14.24
N ASN A 431 -8.50 -0.81 13.57
CA ASN A 431 -7.57 -0.19 12.64
C ASN A 431 -7.50 -0.89 11.29
N LEU A 432 -6.98 -0.19 10.28
CA LEU A 432 -6.74 -0.76 8.97
C LEU A 432 -5.62 -1.81 9.04
N MET A 433 -5.93 -3.04 8.65
CA MET A 433 -4.96 -4.15 8.64
C MET A 433 -4.72 -4.62 7.20
N PHE A 434 -3.63 -4.17 6.58
CA PHE A 434 -3.30 -4.61 5.23
C PHE A 434 -2.86 -6.07 5.18
N ALA A 435 -3.40 -6.81 4.21
CA ALA A 435 -3.01 -8.17 3.87
C ALA A 435 -3.46 -8.45 2.42
N GLY A 436 -2.69 -9.27 1.70
CA GLY A 436 -3.10 -9.81 0.40
C GLY A 436 -4.05 -10.99 0.56
N HIS A 437 -4.80 -11.31 -0.49
CA HIS A 437 -5.89 -12.29 -0.46
C HIS A 437 -5.47 -13.72 -0.07
N ALA A 438 -4.20 -14.07 -0.24
CA ALA A 438 -3.65 -15.36 0.19
C ALA A 438 -3.42 -15.49 1.72
N ALA A 439 -3.80 -14.49 2.52
CA ALA A 439 -3.55 -14.46 3.97
C ALA A 439 -4.18 -15.63 4.74
N PHE A 440 -5.30 -16.17 4.28
CA PHE A 440 -5.93 -17.35 4.87
C PHE A 440 -5.01 -18.57 4.92
N ASN A 441 -3.97 -18.61 4.06
CA ASN A 441 -2.98 -19.68 4.09
C ASN A 441 -2.18 -19.74 5.39
N PHE A 442 -2.12 -18.67 6.20
CA PHE A 442 -1.51 -18.77 7.53
C PHE A 442 -2.23 -19.76 8.44
N LYS A 443 -3.54 -19.95 8.23
CA LYS A 443 -4.36 -20.91 8.99
C LYS A 443 -4.18 -22.35 8.49
N THR A 444 -3.92 -22.53 7.20
CA THR A 444 -3.98 -23.84 6.54
C THR A 444 -2.60 -24.42 6.16
N ASP A 445 -1.58 -23.59 5.98
CA ASP A 445 -0.21 -24.01 5.66
C ASP A 445 0.43 -24.70 6.88
N PRO A 446 0.78 -26.00 6.79
CA PRO A 446 1.38 -26.75 7.89
C PRO A 446 2.67 -26.13 8.44
N PHE A 447 3.37 -25.31 7.64
CA PHE A 447 4.55 -24.59 8.09
C PHE A 447 4.26 -23.70 9.30
N TYR A 448 3.05 -23.15 9.42
CA TYR A 448 2.65 -22.29 10.52
C TYR A 448 1.88 -23.01 11.64
N SER A 449 1.75 -24.34 11.55
CA SER A 449 1.06 -25.15 12.56
C SER A 449 1.68 -25.04 13.95
N ASN A 450 0.90 -25.35 14.99
CA ASN A 450 1.32 -25.23 16.39
C ASN A 450 1.81 -23.83 16.78
N ASN A 451 1.26 -22.79 16.12
CA ASN A 451 1.66 -21.39 16.28
C ASN A 451 3.15 -21.13 15.99
N PHE A 452 3.78 -21.95 15.14
CA PHE A 452 5.15 -21.73 14.74
C PHE A 452 5.30 -20.43 13.96
N THR A 453 6.22 -19.57 14.41
CA THR A 453 6.61 -18.33 13.73
C THR A 453 8.04 -18.53 13.24
N PRO A 454 8.28 -18.66 11.93
CA PRO A 454 9.62 -18.90 11.40
C PRO A 454 10.48 -17.64 11.49
N THR A 455 11.80 -17.82 11.57
CA THR A 455 12.75 -16.77 11.16
C THR A 455 12.61 -16.51 9.65
N VAL A 456 13.03 -15.33 9.19
CA VAL A 456 13.09 -15.01 7.76
C VAL A 456 13.96 -16.01 7.01
N LYS A 457 15.08 -16.47 7.59
CA LYS A 457 15.93 -17.50 6.97
C LYS A 457 15.18 -18.81 6.75
N GLN A 458 14.45 -19.29 7.75
CA GLN A 458 13.64 -20.51 7.62
C GLN A 458 12.53 -20.35 6.58
N LEU A 459 11.90 -19.17 6.50
CA LEU A 459 10.89 -18.88 5.48
C LEU A 459 11.49 -18.88 4.07
N VAL A 460 12.63 -18.22 3.85
CA VAL A 460 13.31 -18.20 2.54
C VAL A 460 13.74 -19.62 2.14
N ASP A 461 14.31 -20.39 3.07
CA ASP A 461 14.67 -21.79 2.81
C ASP A 461 13.46 -22.63 2.42
N ARG A 462 12.31 -22.41 3.08
CA ARG A 462 11.06 -23.07 2.76
C ARG A 462 10.58 -22.73 1.35
N ILE A 463 10.59 -21.45 0.99
CA ILE A 463 10.22 -20.95 -0.35
C ILE A 463 11.09 -21.60 -1.43
N LEU A 464 12.40 -21.75 -1.19
CA LEU A 464 13.33 -22.38 -2.14
C LEU A 464 13.07 -23.88 -2.35
N THR A 465 12.28 -24.53 -1.50
CA THR A 465 11.82 -25.92 -1.75
C THR A 465 10.58 -25.99 -2.65
N GLY A 466 9.97 -24.84 -2.97
CA GLY A 466 8.70 -24.74 -3.69
C GLY A 466 7.49 -24.47 -2.78
N ASP A 467 7.70 -24.48 -1.46
CA ASP A 467 6.66 -24.49 -0.44
C ASP A 467 6.55 -23.22 0.41
#